data_AF-H3ZK75-F1
#
_entry.id   AF-H3ZK75-F1
#
_cell.length_a   1.000
_cell.length_b   1.000
_cell.length_c   1.000
_cell.angle_alpha   90.00
_cell.angle_beta   90.00
_cell.angle_gamma   90.00
#
_symmetry.space_group_name_H-M   'P 1'
#
loop_
_entity.id
_entity.type
_entity.pdbx_description
1 polymer ?
#
loop_
_entity_poly.entity_id
_entity_poly.type
_entity_poly.pdbx_seq_one_letter_code
_entity_poly.pdbx_strand_id
1 'polypeptide(L)'
;MAFIPYLNFLSRWLLFLAVFYKAAKTREKRWGLITVALFINALDVESYILTPLGVSIKPEAYDVLLSAQSFLITTLLTWGGIQLRKERSEFRDVVTLGTFAIAAYIWLFLLATEFFDRFEHSFAIKSSFPGFAFGASLMYVGYVLRNYVISKNTLEELFPWGLILLGAINLTYPFIRNIESIAPVAFLLAAVFRLMAAVGALKFAIYPSKMAVFEKPKQQKPPEVKGAFILKSKEELKKLIPNFFDQNVIMITRNPPKEGVPENTLVYWLTKMEESSIKADGKIYPISPTRIDILIHLLTKNLESGYNAVYMDGFEYLIIENGFESAVKFLFDLKDRVVSEGKVIALIIDPRTLTEKQIALLEREFSRL
;
A
#
# COMPACT_ATOMS: atom_id res chain seq x y z
N MET A 1 -16.51 -33.47 -2.26
CA MET A 1 -16.54 -31.99 -2.26
C MET A 1 -17.18 -31.36 -1.01
N ALA A 2 -17.76 -32.14 -0.08
CA ALA A 2 -18.43 -31.62 1.11
C ALA A 2 -17.55 -30.74 2.03
N PHE A 3 -16.22 -30.81 1.94
CA PHE A 3 -15.31 -29.99 2.74
C PHE A 3 -15.12 -28.56 2.22
N ILE A 4 -15.41 -28.27 0.94
CA ILE A 4 -15.11 -26.97 0.29
C ILE A 4 -15.80 -25.79 1.00
N PRO A 5 -17.08 -25.89 1.39
CA PRO A 5 -17.74 -24.81 2.15
C PRO A 5 -17.08 -24.55 3.51
N TYR A 6 -16.69 -25.61 4.24
CA TYR A 6 -15.99 -25.48 5.51
C TYR A 6 -14.60 -24.85 5.34
N LEU A 7 -13.88 -25.21 4.28
CA LEU A 7 -12.58 -24.60 3.97
C LEU A 7 -12.73 -23.12 3.62
N ASN A 8 -13.74 -22.75 2.82
CA ASN A 8 -14.04 -21.36 2.52
C ASN A 8 -14.35 -20.56 3.78
N PHE A 9 -15.24 -21.08 4.62
CA PHE A 9 -15.58 -20.48 5.91
C PHE A 9 -14.33 -20.26 6.78
N LEU A 10 -13.55 -21.32 7.02
CA LEU A 10 -12.35 -21.24 7.85
C LEU A 10 -11.32 -20.26 7.27
N SER A 11 -11.11 -20.28 5.95
CA SER A 11 -10.14 -19.40 5.28
C SER A 11 -10.48 -17.92 5.44
N ARG A 12 -11.78 -17.54 5.48
CA ARG A 12 -12.23 -16.16 5.71
C ARG A 12 -11.88 -15.70 7.12
N TRP A 13 -12.17 -16.53 8.12
CA TRP A 13 -11.84 -16.24 9.51
C TRP A 13 -10.33 -16.15 9.74
N LEU A 14 -9.55 -17.07 9.17
CA LEU A 14 -8.09 -17.03 9.29
C LEU A 14 -7.49 -15.75 8.70
N LEU A 15 -7.94 -15.35 7.51
CA LEU A 15 -7.48 -14.10 6.89
C LEU A 15 -7.88 -12.88 7.73
N PHE A 16 -9.14 -12.82 8.19
CA PHE A 16 -9.60 -11.76 9.08
C PHE A 16 -8.75 -11.69 10.35
N LEU A 17 -8.55 -12.80 11.06
CA LEU A 17 -7.80 -12.85 12.32
C LEU A 17 -6.33 -12.43 12.14
N ALA A 18 -5.69 -12.85 11.04
CA ALA A 18 -4.32 -12.45 10.72
C ALA A 18 -4.20 -10.92 10.54
N VAL A 19 -5.13 -10.31 9.80
CA VAL A 19 -5.13 -8.86 9.58
C VAL A 19 -5.59 -8.10 10.83
N PHE A 20 -6.56 -8.61 11.58
CA PHE A 20 -6.99 -8.08 12.88
C PHE A 20 -5.82 -8.03 13.87
N TYR A 21 -5.01 -9.08 13.95
CA TYR A 21 -3.84 -9.10 14.81
C TYR A 21 -2.85 -7.98 14.44
N LYS A 22 -2.62 -7.73 13.15
CA LYS A 22 -1.82 -6.57 12.69
C LYS A 22 -2.44 -5.24 13.12
N ALA A 23 -3.75 -5.06 12.90
CA ALA A 23 -4.46 -3.84 13.25
C ALA A 23 -4.44 -3.57 14.76
N ALA A 24 -4.69 -4.58 15.59
CA ALA A 24 -4.68 -4.48 17.04
C ALA A 24 -3.28 -4.14 17.59
N LYS A 25 -2.23 -4.75 17.02
CA LYS A 25 -0.83 -4.52 17.40
C LYS A 25 -0.34 -3.12 17.03
N THR A 26 -0.68 -2.64 15.83
CA THR A 26 -0.18 -1.34 15.31
C THR A 26 -1.06 -0.15 15.66
N ARG A 27 -2.35 -0.37 15.94
CA ARG A 27 -3.37 0.67 16.14
C ARG A 27 -3.48 1.68 14.99
N GLU A 28 -3.06 1.28 13.79
CA GLU A 28 -3.15 2.09 12.59
C GLU A 28 -4.55 2.04 11.99
N LYS A 29 -5.17 3.20 11.79
CA LYS A 29 -6.52 3.35 11.20
C LYS A 29 -6.69 2.62 9.86
N ARG A 30 -5.62 2.61 9.07
CA ARG A 30 -5.52 2.04 7.72
C ARG A 30 -5.83 0.54 7.72
N TRP A 31 -5.24 -0.18 8.68
CA TRP A 31 -5.48 -1.61 8.87
C TRP A 31 -6.86 -1.88 9.45
N GLY A 32 -7.38 -0.97 10.28
CA GLY A 32 -8.75 -1.05 10.81
C GLY A 32 -9.80 -1.17 9.70
N LEU A 33 -9.71 -0.36 8.63
CA LEU A 33 -10.64 -0.43 7.50
C LEU A 33 -10.62 -1.79 6.80
N ILE A 34 -9.43 -2.31 6.51
CA ILE A 34 -9.26 -3.62 5.86
C ILE A 34 -9.75 -4.74 6.78
N THR A 35 -9.44 -4.67 8.07
CA THR A 35 -9.92 -5.62 9.08
C THR A 35 -11.44 -5.67 9.15
N VAL A 36 -12.13 -4.51 9.18
CA VAL A 36 -13.59 -4.47 9.20
C VAL A 36 -14.18 -5.06 7.92
N ALA A 37 -13.59 -4.75 6.76
CA ALA A 37 -14.02 -5.33 5.48
C ALA A 37 -13.91 -6.86 5.47
N LEU A 38 -12.77 -7.39 5.94
CA LEU A 38 -12.54 -8.83 6.05
C LEU A 38 -13.42 -9.49 7.12
N PHE A 39 -13.77 -8.78 8.20
CA PHE A 39 -14.72 -9.25 9.20
C PHE A 39 -16.11 -9.41 8.61
N ILE A 40 -16.60 -8.39 7.88
CA ILE A 40 -17.88 -8.47 7.16
C ILE A 40 -17.84 -9.64 6.17
N ASN A 41 -16.72 -9.83 5.44
CA ASN A 41 -16.56 -10.98 4.56
C ASN A 41 -16.50 -12.33 5.30
N ALA A 42 -16.05 -12.38 6.55
CA ALA A 42 -16.07 -13.61 7.35
C ALA A 42 -17.46 -13.94 7.91
N LEU A 43 -18.31 -12.92 8.07
CA LEU A 43 -19.72 -13.04 8.44
C LEU A 43 -20.65 -13.28 7.23
N ASP A 44 -20.09 -13.57 6.05
CA ASP A 44 -20.84 -13.71 4.81
C ASP A 44 -22.11 -14.55 4.99
N VAL A 45 -23.20 -14.05 4.44
CA VAL A 45 -24.55 -14.56 4.67
C VAL A 45 -24.80 -15.78 3.78
N GLU A 46 -24.06 -16.87 4.02
CA GLU A 46 -24.20 -18.09 3.25
C GLU A 46 -25.15 -19.07 3.93
N SER A 47 -26.08 -19.60 3.14
CA SER A 47 -27.12 -20.51 3.61
C SER A 47 -26.56 -21.73 4.33
N TYR A 48 -25.41 -22.27 3.92
CA TYR A 48 -24.82 -23.44 4.59
C TYR A 48 -24.26 -23.14 5.99
N ILE A 49 -24.01 -21.87 6.34
CA ILE A 49 -23.59 -21.44 7.68
C ILE A 49 -24.82 -21.20 8.55
N LEU A 50 -25.85 -20.58 7.99
CA LEU A 50 -27.04 -20.13 8.73
C LEU A 50 -28.08 -21.25 8.93
N THR A 51 -28.21 -22.17 7.97
CA THR A 51 -29.20 -23.26 8.04
C THR A 51 -28.98 -24.16 9.26
N PRO A 52 -27.74 -24.57 9.61
CA PRO A 52 -27.48 -25.31 10.86
C PRO A 52 -27.81 -24.54 12.15
N LEU A 53 -27.87 -23.20 12.09
CA LEU A 53 -28.22 -22.34 13.22
C LEU A 53 -29.73 -22.05 13.31
N GLY A 54 -30.54 -22.66 12.44
CA GLY A 54 -31.98 -22.40 12.36
C GLY A 54 -32.35 -21.04 11.77
N VAL A 55 -31.39 -20.35 11.14
CA VAL A 55 -31.60 -19.04 10.51
C VAL A 55 -31.82 -19.23 9.02
N SER A 56 -32.96 -18.76 8.52
CA SER A 56 -33.27 -18.73 7.08
C SER A 56 -33.37 -17.30 6.59
N ILE A 57 -32.78 -17.02 5.43
CA ILE A 57 -32.87 -15.72 4.77
C ILE A 57 -34.08 -15.76 3.87
N LYS A 58 -34.89 -14.70 3.90
CA LYS A 58 -36.00 -14.55 2.96
C LYS A 58 -35.44 -14.49 1.52
N PRO A 59 -35.93 -15.33 0.58
CA PRO A 59 -35.41 -15.37 -0.79
C PRO A 59 -35.41 -13.98 -1.46
N GLU A 60 -36.43 -13.16 -1.19
CA GLU A 60 -36.60 -11.82 -1.74
C GLU A 60 -35.53 -10.83 -1.27
N ALA A 61 -34.93 -11.08 -0.10
CA ALA A 61 -33.91 -10.21 0.47
C ALA A 61 -32.48 -10.68 0.14
N TYR A 62 -32.30 -11.89 -0.40
CA TYR A 62 -31.00 -12.53 -0.53
C TYR A 62 -30.07 -11.78 -1.50
N ASP A 63 -30.55 -11.47 -2.71
CA ASP A 63 -29.76 -10.78 -3.74
C ASP A 63 -29.33 -9.36 -3.30
N VAL A 64 -30.24 -8.64 -2.65
CA VAL A 64 -30.00 -7.29 -2.12
C VAL A 64 -28.97 -7.35 -0.99
N LEU A 65 -29.09 -8.30 -0.07
CA LEU A 65 -28.20 -8.43 1.09
C LEU A 65 -26.77 -8.78 0.67
N LEU A 66 -26.59 -9.76 -0.23
CA LEU A 66 -25.27 -10.13 -0.76
C LEU A 66 -24.61 -8.97 -1.53
N SER A 67 -25.39 -8.24 -2.32
CA SER A 67 -24.89 -7.09 -3.07
C SER A 67 -24.52 -5.93 -2.14
N ALA A 68 -25.33 -5.64 -1.12
CA ALA A 68 -25.07 -4.60 -0.15
C ALA A 68 -23.79 -4.89 0.65
N GLN A 69 -23.62 -6.13 1.08
CA GLN A 69 -22.40 -6.60 1.73
C GLN A 69 -21.18 -6.42 0.81
N SER A 70 -21.28 -6.82 -0.46
CA SER A 70 -20.20 -6.69 -1.44
C SER A 70 -19.79 -5.22 -1.63
N PHE A 71 -20.75 -4.31 -1.80
CA PHE A 71 -20.47 -2.88 -1.94
C PHE A 71 -19.84 -2.26 -0.68
N LEU A 72 -20.28 -2.69 0.51
CA LEU A 72 -19.69 -2.25 1.77
C LEU A 72 -18.23 -2.71 1.89
N ILE A 73 -17.96 -3.97 1.60
CA ILE A 73 -16.60 -4.54 1.60
C ILE A 73 -15.73 -3.80 0.58
N THR A 74 -16.21 -3.60 -0.66
CA THR A 74 -15.48 -2.86 -1.70
C THR A 74 -15.12 -1.46 -1.23
N THR A 75 -16.05 -0.74 -0.62
CA THR A 75 -15.82 0.63 -0.14
C THR A 75 -14.72 0.65 0.90
N LEU A 76 -14.80 -0.23 1.89
CA LEU A 76 -13.83 -0.31 2.99
C LEU A 76 -12.44 -0.78 2.52
N LEU A 77 -12.36 -1.78 1.65
CA LEU A 77 -11.10 -2.24 1.06
C LEU A 77 -10.46 -1.15 0.21
N THR A 78 -11.23 -0.49 -0.65
CA THR A 78 -10.71 0.59 -1.51
C THR A 78 -10.21 1.76 -0.66
N TRP A 79 -10.98 2.19 0.33
CA TRP A 79 -10.56 3.26 1.22
C TRP A 79 -9.33 2.87 2.06
N GLY A 80 -9.30 1.64 2.59
CA GLY A 80 -8.14 1.10 3.31
C GLY A 80 -6.88 1.06 2.42
N GLY A 81 -7.02 0.61 1.17
CA GLY A 81 -5.95 0.61 0.19
C GLY A 81 -5.44 2.02 -0.14
N ILE A 82 -6.35 3.00 -0.29
CA ILE A 82 -5.96 4.41 -0.48
C ILE A 82 -5.15 4.90 0.71
N GLN A 83 -5.56 4.59 1.95
CA GLN A 83 -4.83 5.00 3.16
C GLN A 83 -3.49 4.24 3.37
N LEU A 84 -3.37 3.02 2.84
CA LEU A 84 -2.09 2.32 2.80
C LEU A 84 -1.12 2.95 1.80
N ARG A 85 -1.64 3.42 0.66
CA ARG A 85 -0.88 4.08 -0.41
C ARG A 85 -0.53 5.53 -0.08
N LYS A 86 -1.47 6.28 0.49
CA LYS A 86 -1.38 7.71 0.81
C LYS A 86 -1.74 7.92 2.28
N GLU A 87 -1.13 8.86 2.98
CA GLU A 87 -1.45 9.12 4.40
C GLU A 87 -2.88 9.60 4.63
N ARG A 88 -3.45 10.34 3.66
CA ARG A 88 -4.80 10.88 3.71
C ARG A 88 -5.47 10.72 2.34
N SER A 89 -6.79 10.60 2.36
CA SER A 89 -7.59 10.64 1.14
C SER A 89 -7.62 12.06 0.59
N GLU A 90 -7.39 12.21 -0.71
CA GLU A 90 -7.53 13.48 -1.42
C GLU A 90 -8.98 13.70 -1.88
N PHE A 91 -9.31 14.92 -2.30
CA PHE A 91 -10.64 15.23 -2.82
C PHE A 91 -11.07 14.29 -3.96
N ARG A 92 -10.15 13.93 -4.88
CA ARG A 92 -10.43 12.98 -5.97
C ARG A 92 -10.79 11.58 -5.47
N ASP A 93 -10.16 11.15 -4.38
CA ASP A 93 -10.43 9.85 -3.76
C ASP A 93 -11.85 9.84 -3.16
N VAL A 94 -12.23 10.93 -2.49
CA VAL A 94 -13.59 11.12 -1.92
C VAL A 94 -14.64 11.16 -3.02
N VAL A 95 -14.42 11.90 -4.10
CA VAL A 95 -15.34 11.94 -5.26
C VAL A 95 -15.50 10.56 -5.89
N THR A 96 -14.41 9.80 -6.02
CA THR A 96 -14.46 8.43 -6.59
C THR A 96 -15.30 7.50 -5.72
N LEU A 97 -15.08 7.50 -4.40
CA LEU A 97 -15.87 6.72 -3.45
C LEU A 97 -17.34 7.17 -3.40
N GLY A 98 -17.60 8.46 -3.49
CA GLY A 98 -18.96 9.02 -3.54
C GLY A 98 -19.73 8.58 -4.78
N THR A 99 -19.12 8.67 -5.96
CA THR A 99 -19.71 8.18 -7.21
C THR A 99 -19.98 6.69 -7.16
N PHE A 100 -19.06 5.91 -6.60
CA PHE A 100 -19.27 4.47 -6.39
C PHE A 100 -20.45 4.20 -5.46
N ALA A 101 -20.57 4.93 -4.35
CA ALA A 101 -21.67 4.77 -3.40
C ALA A 101 -23.04 5.08 -4.04
N ILE A 102 -23.11 6.10 -4.90
CA ILE A 102 -24.33 6.42 -5.67
C ILE A 102 -24.66 5.29 -6.64
N ALA A 103 -23.68 4.79 -7.40
CA ALA A 103 -23.88 3.67 -8.32
C ALA A 103 -24.33 2.39 -7.58
N ALA A 104 -23.72 2.10 -6.43
CA ALA A 104 -24.08 0.98 -5.56
C ALA A 104 -25.52 1.11 -5.06
N TYR A 105 -25.92 2.29 -4.61
CA TYR A 105 -27.30 2.55 -4.18
C TYR A 105 -28.31 2.34 -5.31
N ILE A 106 -28.06 2.90 -6.50
CA ILE A 106 -28.90 2.70 -7.69
C ILE A 106 -29.01 1.21 -8.01
N TRP A 107 -27.90 0.47 -7.94
CA TRP A 107 -27.89 -0.96 -8.20
C TRP A 107 -28.74 -1.75 -7.19
N LEU A 108 -28.61 -1.44 -5.89
CA LEU A 108 -29.43 -2.06 -4.85
C LEU A 108 -30.92 -1.74 -5.04
N PHE A 109 -31.25 -0.50 -5.42
CA PHE A 109 -32.62 -0.12 -5.75
C PHE A 109 -33.16 -0.96 -6.91
N LEU A 110 -32.39 -1.11 -8.00
CA LEU A 110 -32.79 -1.94 -9.14
C LEU A 110 -32.94 -3.42 -8.75
N LEU A 111 -32.07 -3.95 -7.89
CA LEU A 111 -32.17 -5.32 -7.37
C LEU A 111 -33.41 -5.56 -6.51
N ALA A 112 -33.90 -4.53 -5.83
CA ALA A 112 -35.13 -4.60 -5.05
C ALA A 112 -36.41 -4.54 -5.92
N THR A 113 -36.26 -4.46 -7.24
CA THR A 113 -37.36 -4.47 -8.22
C THR A 113 -37.20 -5.64 -9.18
N GLU A 114 -38.23 -5.91 -9.98
CA GLU A 114 -38.20 -6.94 -11.05
C GLU A 114 -37.37 -6.52 -12.28
N PHE A 115 -36.66 -5.38 -12.22
CA PHE A 115 -35.95 -4.81 -13.37
C PHE A 115 -34.97 -5.80 -14.03
N PHE A 116 -34.25 -6.58 -13.23
CA PHE A 116 -33.26 -7.53 -13.74
C PHE A 116 -33.86 -8.88 -14.13
N ASP A 117 -35.05 -9.23 -13.65
CA ASP A 117 -35.68 -10.52 -13.90
C ASP A 117 -36.18 -10.65 -15.35
N ARG A 118 -36.32 -9.51 -16.05
CA ARG A 118 -36.68 -9.46 -17.47
C ARG A 118 -35.59 -9.96 -18.43
N PHE A 119 -34.37 -10.19 -17.95
CA PHE A 119 -33.23 -10.59 -18.79
C PHE A 119 -32.96 -12.09 -18.67
N GLU A 120 -32.62 -12.72 -19.80
CA GLU A 120 -32.32 -14.17 -19.89
C GLU A 120 -31.15 -14.61 -18.98
N HIS A 121 -30.16 -13.74 -18.77
CA HIS A 121 -29.03 -13.96 -17.86
C HIS A 121 -29.13 -13.13 -16.58
N SER A 122 -30.32 -13.09 -15.98
CA SER A 122 -30.62 -12.26 -14.79
C SER A 122 -29.59 -12.43 -13.68
N PHE A 123 -29.20 -13.67 -13.33
CA PHE A 123 -28.17 -13.91 -12.31
C PHE A 123 -26.82 -13.24 -12.63
N ALA A 124 -26.30 -13.45 -13.84
CA ALA A 124 -25.01 -12.93 -14.25
C ALA A 124 -25.02 -11.39 -14.26
N ILE A 125 -26.13 -10.79 -14.71
CA ILE A 125 -26.31 -9.35 -14.69
C ILE A 125 -26.37 -8.86 -13.23
N LYS A 126 -27.25 -9.41 -12.39
CA LYS A 126 -27.42 -9.01 -10.97
C LYS A 126 -26.11 -9.05 -10.18
N SER A 127 -25.30 -10.09 -10.42
CA SER A 127 -24.03 -10.31 -9.71
C SER A 127 -22.82 -9.59 -10.34
N SER A 128 -22.94 -9.05 -11.56
CA SER A 128 -21.81 -8.44 -12.29
C SER A 128 -21.19 -7.27 -11.56
N PHE A 129 -21.94 -6.19 -11.32
CA PHE A 129 -21.41 -5.01 -10.68
C PHE A 129 -20.87 -5.28 -9.26
N PRO A 130 -21.61 -5.91 -8.32
CA PRO A 130 -21.07 -6.20 -6.99
C PRO A 130 -19.87 -7.16 -7.04
N GLY A 131 -19.90 -8.19 -7.90
CA GLY A 131 -18.79 -9.14 -8.05
C GLY A 131 -17.53 -8.49 -8.61
N PHE A 132 -17.68 -7.65 -9.65
CA PHE A 132 -16.56 -6.91 -10.24
C PHE A 132 -15.98 -5.89 -9.27
N ALA A 133 -16.85 -5.14 -8.59
CA ALA A 133 -16.45 -4.17 -7.58
C ALA A 133 -15.66 -4.84 -6.44
N PHE A 134 -16.13 -6.00 -5.97
CA PHE A 134 -15.44 -6.75 -4.92
C PHE A 134 -14.10 -7.31 -5.40
N GLY A 135 -14.07 -7.99 -6.55
CA GLY A 135 -12.86 -8.55 -7.13
C GLY A 135 -11.78 -7.49 -7.42
N ALA A 136 -12.17 -6.37 -8.03
CA ALA A 136 -11.26 -5.26 -8.31
C ALA A 136 -10.69 -4.64 -7.04
N SER A 137 -11.49 -4.51 -5.97
CA SER A 137 -11.02 -3.95 -4.69
C SER A 137 -9.98 -4.84 -4.00
N LEU A 138 -10.13 -6.16 -4.07
CA LEU A 138 -9.14 -7.12 -3.56
C LEU A 138 -7.83 -7.03 -4.35
N MET A 139 -7.91 -6.97 -5.68
CA MET A 139 -6.75 -6.78 -6.54
C MET A 139 -6.04 -5.46 -6.26
N TYR A 140 -6.80 -4.38 -6.07
CA TYR A 140 -6.26 -3.07 -5.72
C TYR A 140 -5.52 -3.09 -4.37
N VAL A 141 -6.13 -3.65 -3.32
CA VAL A 141 -5.46 -3.77 -2.01
C VAL A 141 -4.22 -4.66 -2.11
N GLY A 142 -4.28 -5.78 -2.83
CA GLY A 142 -3.12 -6.63 -3.07
C GLY A 142 -1.99 -5.90 -3.81
N TYR A 143 -2.32 -5.11 -4.85
CA TYR A 143 -1.35 -4.26 -5.54
C TYR A 143 -0.71 -3.23 -4.59
N VAL A 144 -1.51 -2.56 -3.76
CA VAL A 144 -1.00 -1.56 -2.81
C VAL A 144 -0.09 -2.24 -1.77
N LEU A 145 -0.53 -3.35 -1.20
CA LEU A 145 0.26 -4.10 -0.22
C LEU A 145 1.62 -4.49 -0.80
N ARG A 146 1.65 -5.05 -2.01
CA ARG A 146 2.90 -5.50 -2.65
C ARG A 146 3.88 -4.36 -2.93
N ASN A 147 3.38 -3.18 -3.28
CA ASN A 147 4.23 -2.07 -3.71
C ASN A 147 4.63 -1.10 -2.59
N TYR A 148 3.81 -0.98 -1.54
CA TYR A 148 3.98 0.05 -0.51
C TYR A 148 4.11 -0.49 0.92
N VAL A 149 3.93 -1.80 1.15
CA VAL A 149 3.79 -2.37 2.51
C VAL A 149 4.55 -3.68 2.74
N ILE A 150 4.64 -4.57 1.75
CA ILE A 150 5.18 -5.93 1.90
C ILE A 150 6.54 -6.07 1.21
N SER A 151 7.51 -6.67 1.91
CA SER A 151 8.85 -6.91 1.36
C SER A 151 8.81 -7.94 0.24
N LYS A 152 9.47 -7.61 -0.88
CA LYS A 152 9.56 -8.54 -2.02
C LYS A 152 10.44 -9.74 -1.71
N ASN A 153 10.20 -10.84 -2.41
CA ASN A 153 10.93 -12.12 -2.29
C ASN A 153 10.88 -12.75 -0.90
N THR A 154 9.84 -12.45 -0.12
CA THR A 154 9.60 -13.06 1.20
C THR A 154 8.27 -13.82 1.19
N LEU A 155 8.07 -14.71 2.18
CA LEU A 155 6.81 -15.43 2.37
C LEU A 155 5.61 -14.48 2.57
N GLU A 156 5.86 -13.21 2.92
CA GLU A 156 4.83 -12.20 3.07
C GLU A 156 4.17 -11.85 1.73
N GLU A 157 4.85 -12.04 0.59
CA GLU A 157 4.27 -11.84 -0.75
C GLU A 157 3.03 -12.72 -1.00
N LEU A 158 2.87 -13.81 -0.26
CA LEU A 158 1.65 -14.62 -0.30
C LEU A 158 0.42 -13.79 0.08
N PHE A 159 0.57 -12.75 0.92
CA PHE A 159 -0.52 -11.86 1.29
C PHE A 159 -1.09 -11.11 0.09
N PRO A 160 -0.34 -10.22 -0.58
CA PRO A 160 -0.85 -9.49 -1.73
C PRO A 160 -1.22 -10.39 -2.91
N TRP A 161 -0.42 -11.43 -3.22
CA TRP A 161 -0.75 -12.35 -4.31
C TRP A 161 -2.03 -13.13 -4.02
N GLY A 162 -2.27 -13.52 -2.77
CA GLY A 162 -3.49 -14.21 -2.37
C GLY A 162 -4.72 -13.33 -2.60
N LEU A 163 -4.65 -12.04 -2.26
CA LEU A 163 -5.73 -11.10 -2.54
C LEU A 163 -5.92 -10.84 -4.04
N ILE A 164 -4.84 -10.70 -4.82
CA ILE A 164 -4.92 -10.47 -6.27
C ILE A 164 -5.59 -11.66 -6.96
N LEU A 165 -5.14 -12.88 -6.67
CA LEU A 165 -5.69 -14.08 -7.28
C LEU A 165 -7.11 -14.37 -6.81
N LEU A 166 -7.42 -14.12 -5.53
CA LEU A 166 -8.79 -14.19 -5.02
C LEU A 166 -9.69 -13.17 -5.73
N GLY A 167 -9.21 -11.94 -5.93
CA GLY A 167 -9.93 -10.91 -6.66
C GLY A 167 -10.19 -11.31 -8.11
N ALA A 168 -9.20 -11.87 -8.79
CA ALA A 168 -9.34 -12.38 -10.16
C ALA A 168 -10.40 -13.48 -10.28
N ILE A 169 -10.49 -14.39 -9.30
CA ILE A 169 -11.58 -15.38 -9.25
C ILE A 169 -12.95 -14.72 -9.03
N ASN A 170 -13.03 -13.68 -8.19
CA ASN A 170 -14.31 -13.00 -7.97
C ASN A 170 -14.80 -12.25 -9.23
N LEU A 171 -13.88 -11.78 -10.08
CA LEU A 171 -14.26 -11.18 -11.37
C LEU A 171 -14.95 -12.18 -12.31
N THR A 172 -14.68 -13.48 -12.20
CA THR A 172 -15.30 -14.49 -13.07
C THR A 172 -16.61 -15.04 -12.50
N TYR A 173 -16.89 -14.78 -11.22
CA TYR A 173 -18.06 -15.31 -10.48
C TYR A 173 -19.40 -15.17 -11.23
N PRO A 174 -19.76 -14.01 -11.82
CA PRO A 174 -21.05 -13.84 -12.48
C PRO A 174 -21.31 -14.83 -13.61
N PHE A 175 -20.23 -15.32 -14.24
CA PHE A 175 -20.29 -16.20 -15.40
C PHE A 175 -20.11 -17.67 -15.03
N ILE A 176 -19.26 -17.97 -14.04
CA ILE A 176 -18.86 -19.35 -13.75
C ILE A 176 -19.68 -20.02 -12.64
N ARG A 177 -20.43 -19.24 -11.84
CA ARG A 177 -21.14 -19.76 -10.65
C ARG A 177 -22.16 -20.86 -10.97
N ASN A 178 -22.80 -20.75 -12.13
CA ASN A 178 -23.87 -21.66 -12.59
C ASN A 178 -23.34 -22.81 -13.47
N ILE A 179 -22.03 -22.89 -13.68
CA ILE A 179 -21.41 -23.98 -14.44
C ILE A 179 -20.96 -25.05 -13.44
N GLU A 180 -21.71 -26.15 -13.33
CA GLU A 180 -21.53 -27.19 -12.31
C GLU A 180 -20.12 -27.81 -12.29
N SER A 181 -19.48 -27.95 -13.45
CA SER A 181 -18.13 -28.52 -13.57
C SER A 181 -17.02 -27.55 -13.12
N ILE A 182 -17.26 -26.23 -13.18
CA ILE A 182 -16.24 -25.20 -12.90
C ILE A 182 -16.42 -24.63 -11.49
N ALA A 183 -17.65 -24.43 -11.05
CA ALA A 183 -17.94 -23.73 -9.80
C ALA A 183 -17.21 -24.34 -8.58
N PRO A 184 -17.19 -25.67 -8.36
CA PRO A 184 -16.48 -26.23 -7.21
C PRO A 184 -14.97 -26.00 -7.24
N VAL A 185 -14.36 -26.03 -8.42
CA VAL A 185 -12.93 -25.76 -8.61
C VAL A 185 -12.64 -24.29 -8.29
N ALA A 186 -13.49 -23.37 -8.75
CA ALA A 186 -13.35 -21.94 -8.45
C ALA A 186 -13.49 -21.65 -6.95
N PHE A 187 -14.44 -22.27 -6.26
CA PHE A 187 -14.58 -22.15 -4.80
C PHE A 187 -13.40 -22.74 -4.03
N LEU A 188 -12.83 -23.86 -4.51
CA LEU A 188 -11.63 -24.43 -3.92
C LEU A 188 -10.42 -23.48 -4.10
N LEU A 189 -10.21 -22.96 -5.30
CA LEU A 189 -9.14 -22.01 -5.59
C LEU A 189 -9.30 -20.72 -4.78
N ALA A 190 -10.52 -20.21 -4.64
CA ALA A 190 -10.80 -19.05 -3.79
C ALA A 190 -10.36 -19.31 -2.34
N ALA A 191 -10.67 -20.48 -1.78
CA ALA A 191 -10.23 -20.84 -0.43
C ALA A 191 -8.70 -20.96 -0.34
N VAL A 192 -8.05 -21.57 -1.33
CA VAL A 192 -6.58 -21.70 -1.39
C VAL A 192 -5.91 -20.33 -1.44
N PHE A 193 -6.36 -19.43 -2.32
CA PHE A 193 -5.80 -18.07 -2.44
C PHE A 193 -6.05 -17.24 -1.18
N ARG A 194 -7.19 -17.45 -0.51
CA ARG A 194 -7.46 -16.80 0.78
C ARG A 194 -6.58 -17.33 1.90
N LEU A 195 -6.30 -18.64 1.94
CA LEU A 195 -5.33 -19.23 2.88
C LEU A 195 -3.92 -18.74 2.60
N MET A 196 -3.52 -18.67 1.32
CA MET A 196 -2.27 -18.07 0.90
C MET A 196 -2.16 -16.63 1.42
N ALA A 197 -3.23 -15.84 1.26
CA ALA A 197 -3.30 -14.49 1.80
C ALA A 197 -3.13 -14.47 3.33
N ALA A 198 -3.82 -15.36 4.05
CA ALA A 198 -3.80 -15.45 5.50
C ALA A 198 -2.40 -15.82 6.04
N VAL A 199 -1.73 -16.78 5.40
CA VAL A 199 -0.36 -17.21 5.77
C VAL A 199 0.62 -16.05 5.61
N GLY A 200 0.58 -15.35 4.47
CA GLY A 200 1.41 -14.16 4.25
C GLY A 200 1.12 -13.06 5.26
N ALA A 201 -0.17 -12.79 5.53
CA ALA A 201 -0.60 -11.75 6.48
C ALA A 201 -0.13 -12.07 7.91
N LEU A 202 -0.23 -13.34 8.32
CA LEU A 202 0.19 -13.79 9.63
C LEU A 202 1.71 -13.67 9.80
N LYS A 203 2.48 -14.10 8.79
CA LYS A 203 3.95 -13.94 8.79
C LYS A 203 4.32 -12.47 8.92
N PHE A 204 3.72 -11.60 8.11
CA PHE A 204 3.93 -10.16 8.14
C PHE A 204 3.54 -9.51 9.48
N ALA A 205 2.46 -9.99 10.12
CA ALA A 205 1.98 -9.41 11.37
C ALA A 205 2.82 -9.81 12.59
N ILE A 206 3.29 -11.06 12.64
CA ILE A 206 4.11 -11.57 13.74
C ILE A 206 5.57 -11.21 13.57
N TYR A 207 6.14 -11.52 12.40
CA TYR A 207 7.57 -11.38 12.07
C TYR A 207 7.73 -10.60 10.77
N PRO A 208 7.40 -9.29 10.75
CA PRO A 208 7.61 -8.46 9.58
C PRO A 208 9.09 -8.54 9.19
N SER A 209 9.34 -9.00 7.99
CA SER A 209 10.63 -8.97 7.31
C SER A 209 11.05 -7.51 7.25
N LYS A 210 12.36 -7.27 7.33
CA LYS A 210 12.94 -5.92 7.34
C LYS A 210 12.67 -5.21 6.01
N MET A 211 11.47 -4.70 5.81
CA MET A 211 11.32 -3.50 5.02
C MET A 211 12.13 -2.43 5.73
N ALA A 212 12.89 -1.67 4.96
CA ALA A 212 13.66 -0.46 5.29
C ALA A 212 13.08 0.48 6.33
N VAL A 213 11.79 0.37 6.55
CA VAL A 213 10.97 1.52 6.86
C VAL A 213 10.69 1.62 8.35
N PHE A 214 11.07 0.60 9.16
CA PHE A 214 10.55 0.52 10.54
C PHE A 214 11.49 -0.07 11.59
N GLU A 215 12.82 -0.09 11.39
CA GLU A 215 13.69 -0.09 12.57
C GLU A 215 13.71 1.34 13.11
N LYS A 216 13.05 1.57 14.25
CA LYS A 216 13.24 2.82 14.99
C LYS A 216 14.74 2.92 15.27
N PRO A 217 15.43 3.92 14.73
CA PRO A 217 16.84 4.06 15.04
C PRO A 217 17.00 4.34 16.54
N LYS A 218 18.17 4.02 17.11
CA LYS A 218 18.44 4.34 18.52
C LYS A 218 18.17 5.82 18.75
N GLN A 219 17.49 6.17 19.85
CA GLN A 219 17.20 7.55 20.19
C GLN A 219 18.51 8.32 20.29
N GLN A 220 18.71 9.26 19.38
CA GLN A 220 19.82 10.20 19.38
C GLN A 220 19.26 11.60 19.64
N LYS A 221 20.13 12.50 20.10
CA LYS A 221 19.75 13.89 20.37
C LYS A 221 19.11 14.52 19.12
N PRO A 222 18.13 15.42 19.28
CA PRO A 222 17.55 16.15 18.15
C PRO A 222 18.64 16.89 17.36
N PRO A 223 18.44 17.13 16.05
CA PRO A 223 19.36 17.94 15.27
C PRO A 223 19.55 19.31 15.93
N GLU A 224 20.80 19.71 16.16
CA GLU A 224 21.13 21.08 16.58
C GLU A 224 20.83 22.09 15.46
N VAL A 225 20.95 21.66 14.21
CA VAL A 225 20.72 22.46 13.01
C VAL A 225 19.48 21.96 12.29
N LYS A 226 18.55 22.86 11.97
CA LYS A 226 17.29 22.58 11.28
C LYS A 226 17.21 23.41 10.00
N GLY A 227 16.48 22.91 9.00
CA GLY A 227 16.26 23.63 7.75
C GLY A 227 16.71 22.87 6.51
N ALA A 228 16.77 23.59 5.38
CA ALA A 228 17.06 23.03 4.07
C ALA A 228 18.28 23.73 3.46
N PHE A 229 19.30 22.94 3.12
CA PHE A 229 20.58 23.43 2.62
C PHE A 229 20.89 22.84 1.25
N ILE A 230 21.37 23.68 0.34
CA ILE A 230 21.90 23.28 -0.97
C ILE A 230 23.41 23.49 -0.98
N LEU A 231 24.15 22.44 -1.32
CA LEU A 231 25.61 22.36 -1.16
C LEU A 231 26.22 21.71 -2.41
N LYS A 232 27.49 22.01 -2.68
CA LYS A 232 28.20 21.46 -3.85
C LYS A 232 28.83 20.11 -3.56
N SER A 233 29.12 19.82 -2.29
CA SER A 233 29.77 18.57 -1.92
C SER A 233 29.49 18.13 -0.49
N LYS A 234 29.75 16.84 -0.20
CA LYS A 234 29.66 16.27 1.14
C LYS A 234 30.67 16.90 2.12
N GLU A 235 31.82 17.36 1.63
CA GLU A 235 32.83 18.06 2.42
C GLU A 235 32.30 19.42 2.89
N GLU A 236 31.57 20.14 2.03
CA GLU A 236 30.92 21.40 2.38
C GLU A 236 29.86 21.18 3.47
N LEU A 237 29.07 20.11 3.36
CA LEU A 237 28.14 19.70 4.40
C LEU A 237 28.82 19.46 5.75
N LYS A 238 29.94 18.72 5.75
CA LYS A 238 30.70 18.46 6.99
C LYS A 238 31.33 19.73 7.58
N LYS A 239 31.64 20.75 6.78
CA LYS A 239 32.11 22.03 7.30
C LYS A 239 30.98 22.82 7.94
N LEU A 240 29.79 22.81 7.33
CA LEU A 240 28.62 23.54 7.80
C LEU A 240 27.96 22.88 9.02
N ILE A 241 27.83 21.56 8.98
CA ILE A 241 27.21 20.74 10.02
C ILE A 241 28.13 19.54 10.28
N PRO A 242 29.18 19.70 11.11
CA PRO A 242 30.16 18.65 11.38
C PRO A 242 29.55 17.33 11.84
N ASN A 243 28.52 17.40 12.68
CA ASN A 243 27.86 16.25 13.29
C ASN A 243 26.66 15.74 12.45
N PHE A 244 26.57 16.13 11.16
CA PHE A 244 25.41 15.79 10.33
C PHE A 244 25.18 14.28 10.22
N PHE A 245 26.25 13.47 10.17
CA PHE A 245 26.16 12.02 10.04
C PHE A 245 26.13 11.28 11.39
N ASP A 246 26.21 12.00 12.51
CA ASP A 246 26.12 11.39 13.84
C ASP A 246 24.67 11.15 14.26
N GLN A 247 23.73 11.86 13.65
CA GLN A 247 22.28 11.70 13.84
C GLN A 247 21.70 10.58 12.95
N ASN A 248 20.43 10.26 13.15
CA ASN A 248 19.73 9.29 12.31
C ASN A 248 19.45 9.86 10.91
N VAL A 249 20.14 9.36 9.90
CA VAL A 249 20.18 9.93 8.54
C VAL A 249 19.51 9.00 7.54
N ILE A 250 18.68 9.57 6.68
CA ILE A 250 18.22 8.93 5.45
C ILE A 250 19.09 9.46 4.30
N MET A 251 19.80 8.57 3.63
CA MET A 251 20.67 8.85 2.50
C MET A 251 19.99 8.44 1.20
N ILE A 252 19.75 9.39 0.30
CA ILE A 252 19.22 9.15 -1.05
C ILE A 252 20.37 9.34 -2.04
N THR A 253 20.88 8.25 -2.59
CA THR A 253 22.11 8.27 -3.39
C THR A 253 22.09 7.34 -4.58
N ARG A 254 22.84 7.67 -5.62
CA ARG A 254 23.16 6.75 -6.72
C ARG A 254 24.37 5.85 -6.39
N ASN A 255 25.21 6.28 -5.45
CA ASN A 255 26.50 5.65 -5.13
C ASN A 255 26.52 5.24 -3.65
N PRO A 256 25.90 4.09 -3.29
CA PRO A 256 25.82 3.67 -1.89
C PRO A 256 27.23 3.37 -1.33
N PRO A 257 27.44 3.54 -0.01
CA PRO A 257 28.71 3.24 0.63
C PRO A 257 29.16 1.79 0.39
N LYS A 258 30.43 1.60 -0.01
CA LYS A 258 31.01 0.27 -0.26
C LYS A 258 31.59 -0.40 0.99
N GLU A 259 32.02 0.40 1.96
CA GLU A 259 32.73 -0.05 3.17
C GLU A 259 31.77 -0.36 4.35
N GLY A 260 30.46 -0.46 4.07
CA GLY A 260 29.41 -0.73 5.04
C GLY A 260 28.61 0.53 5.43
N VAL A 261 27.35 0.32 5.82
CA VAL A 261 26.44 1.40 6.21
C VAL A 261 26.40 1.55 7.74
N PRO A 262 26.63 2.78 8.28
CA PRO A 262 26.51 3.07 9.72
C PRO A 262 25.17 2.61 10.33
N GLU A 263 25.11 2.33 11.64
CA GLU A 263 23.87 1.91 12.32
C GLU A 263 22.73 2.93 12.26
N ASN A 264 23.08 4.21 12.32
CA ASN A 264 22.14 5.33 12.29
C ASN A 264 21.76 5.78 10.87
N THR A 265 22.20 5.06 9.82
CA THR A 265 21.97 5.47 8.44
C THR A 265 21.09 4.47 7.69
N LEU A 266 20.06 4.98 7.04
CA LEU A 266 19.24 4.25 6.06
C LEU A 266 19.60 4.72 4.66
N VAL A 267 19.86 3.82 3.72
CA VAL A 267 20.27 4.19 2.36
C VAL A 267 19.19 3.81 1.35
N TYR A 268 18.59 4.79 0.69
CA TYR A 268 17.82 4.63 -0.53
C TYR A 268 18.75 4.73 -1.74
N TRP A 269 19.09 3.59 -2.32
CA TRP A 269 19.92 3.51 -3.51
C TRP A 269 19.07 3.68 -4.76
N LEU A 270 19.25 4.80 -5.46
CA LEU A 270 18.59 5.05 -6.74
C LEU A 270 19.21 4.17 -7.83
N THR A 271 18.50 3.10 -8.20
CA THR A 271 18.98 2.11 -9.19
C THR A 271 17.85 1.44 -9.96
N LYS A 272 18.11 1.10 -11.22
CA LYS A 272 17.22 0.26 -12.04
C LYS A 272 17.40 -1.24 -11.77
N MET A 273 18.40 -1.63 -10.98
CA MET A 273 18.63 -3.02 -10.62
C MET A 273 17.48 -3.56 -9.77
N GLU A 274 17.06 -4.80 -10.05
CA GLU A 274 16.00 -5.45 -9.29
C GLU A 274 16.44 -5.74 -7.85
N GLU A 275 15.52 -5.56 -6.92
CA GLU A 275 15.71 -5.72 -5.48
C GLU A 275 16.20 -7.15 -5.10
N SER A 276 15.87 -8.15 -5.92
CA SER A 276 16.34 -9.55 -5.83
C SER A 276 17.84 -9.73 -6.09
N SER A 277 18.48 -8.80 -6.79
CA SER A 277 19.89 -8.88 -7.20
C SER A 277 20.87 -8.29 -6.18
N ILE A 278 20.35 -7.71 -5.09
CA ILE A 278 21.13 -6.96 -4.11
C ILE A 278 21.19 -7.76 -2.81
N LYS A 279 22.42 -8.11 -2.39
CA LYS A 279 22.67 -8.74 -1.09
C LYS A 279 22.24 -7.74 -0.01
N ALA A 280 21.11 -8.02 0.62
CA ALA A 280 20.55 -7.15 1.65
C ALA A 280 21.48 -7.13 2.88
N ASP A 281 22.29 -6.07 3.02
CA ASP A 281 22.93 -5.74 4.31
C ASP A 281 21.91 -5.20 5.33
N GLY A 282 20.63 -5.16 4.94
CA GLY A 282 19.51 -4.72 5.76
C GLY A 282 19.40 -3.19 5.89
N LYS A 283 20.27 -2.40 5.26
CA LYS A 283 20.27 -0.93 5.33
C LYS A 283 20.31 -0.24 3.99
N ILE A 284 20.75 -0.93 2.92
CA ILE A 284 20.68 -0.45 1.54
C ILE A 284 19.42 -0.95 0.86
N TYR A 285 18.58 -0.01 0.44
CA TYR A 285 17.30 -0.26 -0.19
C TYR A 285 17.28 0.26 -1.61
N PRO A 286 17.28 -0.63 -2.61
CA PRO A 286 17.21 -0.22 -4.00
C PRO A 286 15.84 0.32 -4.34
N ILE A 287 15.82 1.48 -4.98
CA ILE A 287 14.61 2.09 -5.49
C ILE A 287 14.83 2.59 -6.91
N SER A 288 13.98 2.11 -7.83
CA SER A 288 13.94 2.68 -9.17
C SER A 288 13.68 4.19 -9.09
N PRO A 289 14.50 5.02 -9.75
CA PRO A 289 14.32 6.46 -9.78
C PRO A 289 12.97 6.87 -10.41
N THR A 290 12.33 6.01 -11.20
CA THR A 290 11.00 6.24 -11.78
C THR A 290 9.85 6.07 -10.77
N ARG A 291 10.11 5.52 -9.59
CA ARG A 291 9.11 5.27 -8.52
C ARG A 291 9.16 6.37 -7.46
N ILE A 292 9.14 7.63 -7.89
CA ILE A 292 9.22 8.82 -7.03
C ILE A 292 8.10 8.84 -5.97
N ASP A 293 6.90 8.42 -6.35
CA ASP A 293 5.72 8.33 -5.47
C ASP A 293 5.91 7.31 -4.34
N ILE A 294 6.59 6.19 -4.64
CA ILE A 294 6.97 5.21 -3.62
C ILE A 294 8.06 5.79 -2.73
N LEU A 295 9.07 6.44 -3.32
CA LEU A 295 10.20 7.01 -2.57
C LEU A 295 9.71 8.04 -1.54
N ILE A 296 8.87 8.99 -1.91
CA ILE A 296 8.38 10.02 -0.97
C ILE A 296 7.60 9.41 0.19
N HIS A 297 6.78 8.39 -0.08
CA HIS A 297 6.03 7.67 0.96
C HIS A 297 6.97 6.95 1.93
N LEU A 298 7.99 6.27 1.41
CA LEU A 298 8.99 5.59 2.24
C LEU A 298 9.79 6.58 3.08
N LEU A 299 10.24 7.70 2.50
CA LEU A 299 10.96 8.75 3.22
C LEU A 299 10.12 9.33 4.36
N THR A 300 8.86 9.66 4.10
CA THR A 300 7.95 10.22 5.10
C THR A 300 7.79 9.27 6.30
N LYS A 301 7.54 7.99 6.04
CA LYS A 301 7.41 7.00 7.13
C LYS A 301 8.69 6.84 7.96
N ASN A 302 9.87 6.94 7.35
CA ASN A 302 11.11 6.88 8.10
C ASN A 302 11.34 8.13 8.94
N LEU A 303 10.98 9.31 8.42
CA LEU A 303 10.99 10.53 9.22
C LEU A 303 10.10 10.33 10.47
N GLU A 304 8.86 9.89 10.31
CA GLU A 304 7.96 9.59 11.45
C GLU A 304 8.53 8.55 12.43
N SER A 305 9.37 7.63 11.95
CA SER A 305 9.96 6.55 12.75
C SER A 305 11.17 6.97 13.60
N GLY A 306 11.67 8.20 13.45
CA GLY A 306 12.76 8.75 14.27
C GLY A 306 14.05 9.09 13.54
N TYR A 307 14.04 9.07 12.19
CA TYR A 307 15.10 9.65 11.40
C TYR A 307 15.00 11.18 11.40
N ASN A 308 16.14 11.85 11.58
CA ASN A 308 16.26 13.27 11.92
C ASN A 308 16.89 14.11 10.80
N ALA A 309 17.50 13.46 9.80
CA ALA A 309 18.14 14.15 8.69
C ALA A 309 17.97 13.43 7.36
N VAL A 310 17.98 14.19 6.28
CA VAL A 310 17.99 13.69 4.91
C VAL A 310 19.23 14.21 4.20
N TYR A 311 20.03 13.30 3.67
CA TYR A 311 21.13 13.60 2.75
C TYR A 311 20.72 13.12 1.35
N MET A 312 20.88 13.97 0.34
CA MET A 312 20.50 13.65 -1.03
C MET A 312 21.60 14.08 -2.01
N ASP A 313 22.17 13.13 -2.75
CA ASP A 313 23.17 13.37 -3.82
C ASP A 313 22.82 12.65 -5.13
N GLY A 314 21.53 12.36 -5.33
CA GLY A 314 21.01 11.66 -6.50
C GLY A 314 19.92 12.43 -7.26
N PHE A 315 19.79 13.74 -7.04
CA PHE A 315 18.69 14.53 -7.60
C PHE A 315 18.74 14.63 -9.12
N GLU A 316 19.93 14.78 -9.68
CA GLU A 316 20.19 14.79 -11.12
C GLU A 316 19.67 13.51 -11.78
N TYR A 317 19.79 12.37 -11.10
CA TYR A 317 19.30 11.12 -11.62
C TYR A 317 17.77 11.05 -11.63
N LEU A 318 17.11 11.61 -10.63
CA LEU A 318 15.65 11.75 -10.63
C LEU A 318 15.16 12.67 -11.77
N ILE A 319 15.89 13.74 -12.06
CA ILE A 319 15.60 14.65 -13.18
C ILE A 319 15.70 13.92 -14.51
N ILE A 320 16.77 13.13 -14.73
CA ILE A 320 16.96 12.37 -15.97
C ILE A 320 15.80 11.41 -16.23
N GLU A 321 15.29 10.76 -15.18
CA GLU A 321 14.31 9.68 -15.31
C GLU A 321 12.85 10.16 -15.30
N ASN A 322 12.57 11.33 -14.70
CA ASN A 322 11.19 11.82 -14.50
C ASN A 322 10.94 13.22 -15.08
N GLY A 323 11.97 13.90 -15.55
CA GLY A 323 11.93 15.32 -15.92
C GLY A 323 12.06 16.26 -14.71
N PHE A 324 12.53 17.48 -14.97
CA PHE A 324 12.82 18.46 -13.92
C PHE A 324 11.58 18.84 -13.09
N GLU A 325 10.43 19.04 -13.74
CA GLU A 325 9.20 19.44 -13.03
C GLU A 325 8.72 18.39 -12.02
N SER A 326 8.80 17.11 -12.37
CA SER A 326 8.40 16.02 -11.47
C SER A 326 9.40 15.89 -10.32
N ALA A 327 10.70 15.92 -10.64
CA ALA A 327 11.76 15.83 -9.65
C ALA A 327 11.73 17.00 -8.65
N VAL A 328 11.54 18.24 -9.12
CA VAL A 328 11.51 19.42 -8.25
C VAL A 328 10.28 19.44 -7.34
N LYS A 329 9.10 19.00 -7.82
CA LYS A 329 7.91 18.83 -6.99
C LYS A 329 8.15 17.82 -5.87
N PHE A 330 8.79 16.69 -6.19
CA PHE A 330 9.19 15.71 -5.19
C PHE A 330 10.16 16.29 -4.15
N LEU A 331 11.18 17.01 -4.61
CA LEU A 331 12.19 17.61 -3.72
C LEU A 331 11.56 18.64 -2.78
N PHE A 332 10.64 19.47 -3.28
CA PHE A 332 9.94 20.46 -2.46
C PHE A 332 8.97 19.81 -1.48
N ASP A 333 8.21 18.79 -1.88
CA ASP A 333 7.38 18.01 -0.96
C ASP A 333 8.22 17.36 0.16
N LEU A 334 9.37 16.76 -0.21
CA LEU A 334 10.30 16.19 0.77
C LEU A 334 10.86 17.25 1.71
N LYS A 335 11.29 18.40 1.18
CA LYS A 335 11.79 19.54 1.96
C LYS A 335 10.74 20.00 2.97
N ASP A 336 9.51 20.24 2.52
CA ASP A 336 8.43 20.73 3.38
C ASP A 336 8.14 19.74 4.52
N ARG A 337 8.10 18.44 4.23
CA ARG A 337 7.93 17.38 5.26
C ARG A 337 9.06 17.41 6.28
N VAL A 338 10.31 17.40 5.83
CA VAL A 338 11.49 17.42 6.72
C VAL A 338 11.51 18.68 7.59
N VAL A 339 11.33 19.86 6.99
CA VAL A 339 11.42 21.13 7.72
C VAL A 339 10.24 21.30 8.68
N SER A 340 9.02 20.88 8.31
CA SER A 340 7.83 20.97 9.17
C SER A 340 7.96 20.17 10.48
N GLU A 341 8.75 19.08 10.47
CA GLU A 341 9.06 18.27 11.65
C GLU A 341 10.27 18.81 12.43
N GLY A 342 10.83 19.96 12.03
CA GLY A 342 12.01 20.56 12.66
C GLY A 342 13.28 19.72 12.43
N LYS A 343 13.40 19.08 11.27
CA LYS A 343 14.55 18.27 10.86
C LYS A 343 15.39 19.00 9.82
N VAL A 344 16.44 18.34 9.32
CA VAL A 344 17.38 18.92 8.35
C VAL A 344 17.44 18.13 7.05
N ILE A 345 17.45 18.83 5.91
CA ILE A 345 17.72 18.26 4.59
C ILE A 345 18.93 18.95 3.96
N ALA A 346 19.87 18.13 3.48
CA ALA A 346 21.04 18.57 2.73
C ALA A 346 20.97 18.00 1.31
N LEU A 347 20.81 18.89 0.33
CA LEU A 347 20.87 18.57 -1.09
C LEU A 347 22.28 18.84 -1.61
N ILE A 348 22.96 17.80 -2.06
CA ILE A 348 24.23 17.90 -2.76
C ILE A 348 23.95 17.90 -4.25
N ILE A 349 24.38 18.95 -4.94
CA ILE A 349 24.16 19.10 -6.38
C ILE A 349 25.32 19.82 -7.04
N ASP A 350 25.73 19.35 -8.21
CA ASP A 350 26.67 20.08 -9.04
C ASP A 350 25.91 21.13 -9.88
N PRO A 351 26.09 22.43 -9.64
CA PRO A 351 25.33 23.47 -10.34
C PRO A 351 25.55 23.47 -11.85
N ARG A 352 26.63 22.85 -12.35
CA ARG A 352 26.93 22.72 -13.78
C ARG A 352 26.00 21.76 -14.51
N THR A 353 25.27 20.92 -13.78
CA THR A 353 24.36 19.91 -14.35
C THR A 353 22.96 20.46 -14.64
N LEU A 354 22.68 21.70 -14.21
CA LEU A 354 21.39 22.35 -14.34
C LEU A 354 21.51 23.68 -15.09
N THR A 355 20.39 24.11 -15.67
CA THR A 355 20.28 25.45 -16.25
C THR A 355 20.23 26.52 -15.15
N GLU A 356 20.61 27.76 -15.48
CA GLU A 356 20.56 28.89 -14.53
C GLU A 356 19.17 29.09 -13.92
N LYS A 357 18.12 28.92 -14.72
CA LYS A 357 16.72 29.01 -14.24
C LYS A 357 16.39 27.93 -13.21
N GLN A 358 16.85 26.70 -13.44
CA GLN A 358 16.62 25.58 -12.52
C GLN A 358 17.37 25.78 -11.21
N ILE A 359 18.61 26.26 -11.28
CA ILE A 359 19.42 26.58 -10.10
C ILE A 359 18.80 27.71 -9.28
N ALA A 360 18.40 28.81 -9.93
CA ALA A 360 17.72 29.91 -9.26
C ALA A 360 16.42 29.46 -8.57
N LEU A 361 15.68 28.53 -9.14
CA LEU A 361 14.48 27.97 -8.52
C LEU A 361 14.81 27.18 -7.24
N LEU A 362 15.85 26.34 -7.28
CA LEU A 362 16.28 25.56 -6.12
C LEU A 362 16.81 26.45 -4.99
N GLU A 363 17.60 27.47 -5.32
CA GLU A 363 18.19 28.42 -4.37
C GLU A 363 17.16 29.34 -3.69
N ARG A 364 15.98 29.50 -4.28
CA ARG A 364 14.87 30.21 -3.63
C ARG A 364 14.25 29.40 -2.50
N GLU A 365 14.26 28.07 -2.63
CA GLU A 365 13.61 27.16 -1.68
C GLU A 365 14.57 26.55 -0.66
N PHE A 366 15.85 26.46 -1.02
CA PHE A 366 16.93 25.99 -0.16
C PHE A 366 17.83 27.15 0.21
N SER A 367 18.16 27.27 1.49
CA SER A 367 19.11 28.28 1.93
C SER A 367 20.47 27.96 1.32
N ARG A 368 20.91 28.85 0.42
CA ARG A 368 22.31 28.95 0.00
C ARG A 368 23.04 29.77 1.07
N LEU A 369 24.29 29.42 1.36
CA LEU A 369 25.20 30.40 1.95
C LEU A 369 25.55 31.45 0.89
#